data_AF-A0A562M1B3-F1
#
_entry.id   AF-A0A562M1B3-F1
#
_cell.length_a   1.000
_cell.length_b   1.000
_cell.length_c   1.000
_cell.angle_alpha   90.00
_cell.angle_beta   90.00
_cell.angle_gamma   90.00
#
_symmetry.space_group_name_H-M   'P 1'
#
loop_
_entity.id
_entity.type
_entity.pdbx_description
1 polymer ?
#
loop_
_entity_poly.entity_id
_entity_poly.type
_entity_poly.pdbx_seq_one_letter_code
_entity_poly.pdbx_strand_id
1 'polypeptide(L)'
;MIRLSATLYRRDPDNGRLGKVWEIRDSVSCVGLDIAADFFHQATSVTDLDGNGRVEVTVAYRMFCGGGVDPKEVKVIMREGGRKYALRGESRIEVKGQAPYGGQREKSRLPSSTPKVFVDHLEKTWRAVYIERPLTRWDGCFPGWDA
;
A
#
# COMPACT_ATOMS: atom_id res chain seq x y z
N MET A 1 -2.99 3.93 -18.38
CA MET A 1 -3.69 3.96 -17.08
C MET A 1 -3.62 2.57 -16.45
N ILE A 2 -3.26 2.47 -15.18
CA ILE A 2 -3.34 1.23 -14.39
C ILE A 2 -4.37 1.44 -13.28
N ARG A 3 -5.14 0.40 -12.97
CA ARG A 3 -6.17 0.41 -11.93
C ARG A 3 -5.92 -0.72 -10.93
N LEU A 4 -6.01 -0.38 -9.65
CA LEU A 4 -6.00 -1.34 -8.55
C LEU A 4 -7.40 -1.43 -7.93
N SER A 5 -7.80 -2.65 -7.57
CA SER A 5 -8.99 -2.87 -6.77
C SER A 5 -8.81 -3.99 -5.76
N ALA A 6 -9.24 -3.77 -4.53
CA ALA A 6 -9.35 -4.78 -3.48
C ALA A 6 -10.77 -4.74 -2.91
N THR A 7 -11.44 -5.89 -2.88
CA THR A 7 -12.86 -5.98 -2.52
C THR A 7 -13.06 -7.03 -1.43
N LEU A 8 -13.77 -6.67 -0.37
CA LEU A 8 -14.23 -7.62 0.63
C LEU A 8 -15.66 -8.07 0.29
N TYR A 9 -15.85 -9.37 0.19
CA TYR A 9 -17.17 -9.99 0.11
C TYR A 9 -17.45 -10.70 1.44
N ARG A 10 -18.71 -10.65 1.88
CA ARG A 10 -19.22 -11.41 3.02
C ARG A 10 -20.32 -12.32 2.55
N ARG A 11 -20.27 -13.58 3.00
CA ARG A 11 -21.36 -14.53 2.80
C ARG A 11 -22.48 -14.19 3.76
N ASP A 12 -23.69 -14.04 3.22
CA ASP A 12 -24.93 -13.97 3.97
C ASP A 12 -25.18 -15.33 4.65
N PRO A 13 -25.39 -15.36 5.98
CA PRO A 13 -25.58 -16.63 6.70
C PRO A 13 -26.92 -17.32 6.37
N ASP A 14 -27.95 -16.58 5.98
CA ASP A 14 -29.32 -17.10 5.80
C ASP A 14 -29.51 -17.71 4.42
N ASN A 15 -28.95 -17.07 3.39
CA ASN A 15 -29.13 -17.49 1.99
C ASN A 15 -27.82 -17.87 1.27
N GLY A 16 -26.68 -17.74 1.93
CA GLY A 16 -25.37 -18.14 1.39
C GLY A 16 -24.83 -17.23 0.27
N ARG A 17 -25.50 -16.14 -0.11
CA ARG A 17 -25.05 -15.25 -1.20
C ARG A 17 -23.87 -14.40 -0.75
N LEU A 18 -22.96 -14.09 -1.68
CA LEU A 18 -21.87 -13.15 -1.43
C LEU A 18 -22.35 -11.72 -1.67
N GLY A 19 -22.33 -10.91 -0.62
CA GLY A 19 -22.56 -9.47 -0.68
C GLY A 19 -21.24 -8.71 -0.63
N LYS A 20 -21.08 -7.67 -1.46
CA LYS A 20 -19.93 -6.75 -1.38
C LYS A 20 -20.05 -5.91 -0.11
N VAL A 21 -19.02 -5.95 0.75
CA VAL A 21 -18.96 -5.13 1.98
C VAL A 21 -18.35 -3.77 1.68
N TRP A 22 -17.18 -3.76 1.06
CA TRP A 22 -16.50 -2.54 0.63
C TRP A 22 -15.53 -2.84 -0.51
N GLU A 23 -15.09 -1.77 -1.17
CA GLU A 23 -14.10 -1.80 -2.24
C GLU A 23 -13.09 -0.66 -2.03
N ILE A 24 -11.81 -0.98 -2.21
CA ILE A 24 -10.76 -0.01 -2.48
C ILE A 24 -10.60 0.00 -3.99
N ARG A 25 -10.65 1.17 -4.60
CA ARG A 25 -10.43 1.38 -6.03
C ARG A 25 -9.55 2.60 -6.19
N ASP A 26 -8.45 2.43 -6.89
CA ASP A 26 -7.49 3.49 -7.15
C ASP A 26 -6.92 3.33 -8.56
N SER A 27 -6.40 4.40 -9.12
CA SER A 27 -5.82 4.37 -10.45
C SER A 27 -4.78 5.44 -10.64
N VAL A 28 -3.78 5.11 -11.45
CA VAL A 28 -2.76 6.03 -11.91
C VAL A 28 -2.80 6.14 -13.42
N SER A 29 -2.55 7.33 -13.94
CA SER A 29 -2.35 7.59 -15.37
C SER A 29 -1.14 8.49 -15.54
N CYS A 30 -0.26 8.13 -16.47
CA CYS A 30 0.99 8.82 -16.74
C CYS A 30 1.18 8.85 -18.25
N VAL A 31 1.27 10.03 -18.85
CA VAL A 31 1.42 10.17 -20.31
C VAL A 31 2.89 10.39 -20.64
N GLY A 32 3.44 9.58 -21.57
CA GLY A 32 4.82 9.73 -22.03
C GLY A 32 5.90 9.33 -21.02
N LEU A 33 5.51 8.64 -19.94
CA LEU A 33 6.38 8.23 -18.82
C LEU A 33 5.99 6.83 -18.34
N ASP A 34 6.84 6.24 -17.49
CA ASP A 34 6.61 4.93 -16.92
C ASP A 34 5.49 4.95 -15.88
N ILE A 35 4.75 3.85 -15.82
CA ILE A 35 3.59 3.70 -14.95
C ILE A 35 3.59 2.32 -14.29
N ALA A 36 3.36 2.27 -12.99
CA ALA A 36 3.24 1.02 -12.25
C ALA A 36 2.24 1.15 -11.09
N ALA A 37 1.65 0.04 -10.68
CA ALA A 37 0.85 -0.04 -9.46
C ALA A 37 0.88 -1.46 -8.91
N ASP A 38 1.22 -1.62 -7.63
CA ASP A 38 1.42 -2.93 -7.00
C ASP A 38 0.81 -2.97 -5.59
N PHE A 39 0.29 -4.13 -5.20
CA PHE A 39 -0.02 -4.41 -3.80
C PHE A 39 1.21 -4.92 -3.05
N PHE A 40 1.38 -4.49 -1.81
CA PHE A 40 2.32 -5.11 -0.89
C PHE A 40 1.63 -6.32 -0.24
N HIS A 41 1.65 -7.47 -0.94
CA HIS A 41 0.96 -8.68 -0.48
C HIS A 41 1.39 -9.11 0.93
N GLN A 42 2.69 -9.00 1.26
CA GLN A 42 3.21 -9.35 2.58
C GLN A 42 2.81 -8.38 3.70
N ALA A 43 2.38 -7.17 3.35
CA ALA A 43 1.90 -6.15 4.29
C ALA A 43 0.37 -6.05 4.31
N THR A 44 -0.32 -7.00 3.66
CA THR A 44 -1.77 -7.12 3.70
C THR A 44 -2.15 -8.07 4.83
N SER A 45 -3.10 -7.69 5.69
CA SER A 45 -3.48 -8.47 6.86
C SER A 45 -4.98 -8.47 7.13
N VAL A 46 -5.46 -9.54 7.77
CA VAL A 46 -6.83 -9.67 8.27
C VAL A 46 -6.73 -10.06 9.74
N THR A 47 -7.21 -9.21 10.62
CA THR A 47 -6.97 -9.29 12.07
C THR A 47 -8.20 -8.84 12.86
N ASP A 48 -8.22 -9.14 14.15
CA ASP A 48 -9.10 -8.51 15.16
C ASP A 48 -8.16 -7.81 16.16
N LEU A 49 -7.84 -6.55 15.89
CA LEU A 49 -6.76 -5.81 16.56
C LEU A 49 -7.16 -5.35 17.95
N ASP A 50 -8.43 -5.04 18.18
CA ASP A 50 -8.94 -4.55 19.46
C ASP A 50 -9.73 -5.62 20.23
N GLY A 51 -9.86 -6.84 19.68
CA GLY A 51 -10.49 -7.99 20.34
C GLY A 51 -12.00 -7.86 20.45
N ASN A 52 -12.62 -7.03 19.61
CA ASN A 52 -14.04 -6.73 19.67
C ASN A 52 -14.89 -7.71 18.82
N GLY A 53 -14.27 -8.68 18.14
CA GLY A 53 -14.91 -9.65 17.27
C GLY A 53 -15.28 -9.12 15.88
N ARG A 54 -14.84 -7.89 15.53
CA ARG A 54 -14.93 -7.31 14.19
C ARG A 54 -13.57 -7.44 13.53
N VAL A 55 -13.60 -7.55 12.21
CA VAL A 55 -12.40 -7.79 11.42
C VAL A 55 -11.87 -6.47 10.87
N GLU A 56 -10.61 -6.18 11.16
CA GLU A 56 -9.80 -5.17 10.48
C GLU A 56 -9.06 -5.81 9.30
N VAL A 57 -9.34 -5.32 8.10
CA VAL A 57 -8.60 -5.69 6.89
C VAL A 57 -7.67 -4.54 6.51
N THR A 58 -6.37 -4.81 6.48
CA THR A 58 -5.35 -3.85 6.05
C THR A 58 -4.84 -4.23 4.67
N VAL A 59 -4.86 -3.28 3.74
CA VAL A 59 -4.34 -3.41 2.38
C VAL A 59 -3.34 -2.28 2.15
N ALA A 60 -2.11 -2.64 1.81
CA ALA A 60 -1.07 -1.69 1.44
C ALA A 60 -0.77 -1.81 -0.06
N TYR A 61 -0.57 -0.68 -0.73
CA TYR A 61 -0.22 -0.63 -2.14
C TYR A 61 0.61 0.61 -2.48
N ARG A 62 1.21 0.59 -3.66
CA ARG A 62 1.94 1.72 -4.22
C ARG A 62 1.54 1.98 -5.66
N MET A 63 1.70 3.23 -6.10
CA MET A 63 1.49 3.66 -7.48
C MET A 63 2.64 4.56 -7.93
N PHE A 64 2.96 4.50 -9.21
CA PHE A 64 4.09 5.20 -9.81
C PHE A 64 3.70 5.84 -11.13
N CYS A 65 4.18 7.06 -11.33
CA CYS A 65 4.16 7.82 -12.56
C CYS A 65 5.46 8.64 -12.58
N GLY A 66 6.42 8.26 -13.40
CA GLY A 66 7.77 8.84 -13.35
C GLY A 66 8.66 8.37 -14.49
N GLY A 67 9.89 8.89 -14.54
CA GLY A 67 10.82 8.68 -15.66
C GLY A 67 12.15 8.06 -15.25
N GLY A 68 12.21 7.42 -14.08
CA GLY A 68 13.41 6.83 -13.52
C GLY A 68 13.20 6.32 -12.11
N VAL A 69 14.14 6.64 -11.22
CA VAL A 69 14.06 6.26 -9.80
C VAL A 69 13.40 7.39 -9.02
N ASP A 70 12.08 7.51 -9.13
CA ASP A 70 11.30 8.53 -8.42
C ASP A 70 10.47 7.91 -7.27
N PRO A 71 10.17 8.68 -6.19
CA PRO A 71 9.32 8.21 -5.12
C PRO A 71 7.95 7.74 -5.64
N LYS A 72 7.45 6.66 -5.05
CA LYS A 72 6.13 6.10 -5.37
C LYS A 72 5.10 6.58 -4.37
N GLU A 73 3.88 6.85 -4.81
CA GLU A 73 2.79 7.08 -3.88
C GLU A 73 2.51 5.77 -3.12
N VAL A 74 2.55 5.81 -1.79
CA VAL A 74 2.31 4.65 -0.91
C VAL A 74 1.06 4.90 -0.08
N LYS A 75 0.18 3.90 -0.03
CA LYS A 75 -1.06 3.94 0.73
C LYS A 75 -1.18 2.68 1.59
N VAL A 76 -1.44 2.87 2.87
CA VAL A 76 -1.83 1.78 3.80
C VAL A 76 -3.25 2.06 4.24
N ILE A 77 -4.20 1.21 3.85
CA ILE A 77 -5.62 1.39 4.13
C ILE A 77 -6.10 0.24 5.00
N MET A 78 -6.61 0.55 6.18
CA MET A 78 -7.31 -0.39 7.04
C MET A 78 -8.82 -0.11 7.06
N ARG A 79 -9.62 -1.16 7.02
CA ARG A 79 -11.08 -1.13 7.06
C ARG A 79 -11.60 -2.01 8.18
N GLU A 80 -12.47 -1.47 9.03
CA GLU A 80 -13.32 -2.23 9.95
C GLU A 80 -14.77 -1.92 9.56
N GLY A 81 -15.49 -2.90 9.03
CA GLY A 81 -16.81 -2.67 8.45
C GLY A 81 -16.81 -1.53 7.42
N GLY A 82 -17.62 -0.48 7.67
CA GLY A 82 -17.69 0.71 6.81
C GLY A 82 -16.59 1.76 7.07
N ARG A 83 -15.89 1.68 8.20
CA ARG A 83 -14.90 2.69 8.63
C ARG A 83 -13.60 2.49 7.86
N LYS A 84 -12.93 3.60 7.55
CA LYS A 84 -11.66 3.63 6.80
C LYS A 84 -10.62 4.44 7.55
N TYR A 85 -9.47 3.83 7.75
CA TYR A 85 -8.28 4.44 8.32
C TYR A 85 -7.16 4.33 7.29
N ALA A 86 -6.44 5.41 7.01
CA ALA A 86 -5.46 5.38 5.93
C ALA A 86 -4.29 6.31 6.19
N LEU A 87 -3.09 5.76 6.00
CA LEU A 87 -1.84 6.51 5.88
C LEU A 87 -1.47 6.66 4.41
N ARG A 88 -0.96 7.84 4.04
CA ARG A 88 -0.59 8.20 2.67
C ARG A 88 0.72 8.98 2.66
N GLY A 89 1.43 8.90 1.55
CA GLY A 89 2.66 9.64 1.33
C GLY A 89 3.46 9.03 0.20
N GLU A 90 4.75 9.29 0.21
CA GLU A 90 5.69 8.81 -0.79
C GLU A 90 6.63 7.76 -0.20
N SER A 91 7.14 6.87 -1.05
CA SER A 91 8.26 6.00 -0.67
C SER A 91 9.53 6.83 -0.45
N ARG A 92 10.35 6.37 0.48
CA ARG A 92 11.71 6.86 0.70
C ARG A 92 12.65 5.99 -0.11
N ILE A 93 13.39 6.60 -1.02
CA ILE A 93 14.38 5.90 -1.82
C ILE A 93 15.71 5.91 -1.09
N GLU A 94 16.31 4.73 -0.96
CA GLU A 94 17.63 4.54 -0.38
C GLU A 94 18.56 3.86 -1.40
N VAL A 95 19.49 4.63 -1.95
CA VAL A 95 20.51 4.17 -2.90
C VAL A 95 21.86 4.17 -2.20
N LYS A 96 22.61 3.06 -2.30
CA LYS A 96 23.93 2.94 -1.67
C LYS A 96 24.87 4.04 -2.19
N GLY A 97 25.45 4.81 -1.26
CA GLY A 97 26.39 5.90 -1.60
C GLY A 97 25.72 7.23 -1.99
N GLN A 98 24.39 7.35 -1.89
CA GLN A 98 23.67 8.60 -2.11
C GLN A 98 22.86 8.98 -0.87
N ALA A 99 22.57 10.27 -0.72
CA ALA A 99 21.65 10.73 0.31
C ALA A 99 20.22 10.25 -0.02
N PRO A 100 19.46 9.73 0.96
CA PRO A 100 18.09 9.29 0.74
C PRO A 100 17.18 10.47 0.44
N TYR A 101 16.19 10.25 -0.43
CA TYR A 101 15.20 11.26 -0.83
C TYR A 101 13.79 10.66 -0.91
N GLY A 102 12.78 11.52 -1.03
CA GLY A 102 11.38 11.11 -0.91
C GLY A 102 10.97 10.86 0.56
N GLY A 103 9.90 10.09 0.75
CA GLY A 103 9.40 9.71 2.07
C GLY A 103 8.47 10.73 2.73
N GLN A 104 8.02 11.74 1.99
CA GLN A 104 7.07 12.73 2.47
C GLN A 104 5.79 12.02 2.86
N ARG A 105 5.34 12.20 4.10
CA ARG A 105 4.01 11.78 4.52
C ARG A 105 3.02 12.88 4.27
N GLU A 106 1.87 12.52 3.71
CA GLU A 106 0.71 13.36 3.85
C GLU A 106 0.38 13.46 5.34
N LYS A 107 -0.09 14.62 5.79
CA LYS A 107 -0.71 14.76 7.11
C LYS A 107 -2.08 14.05 7.07
N SER A 108 -2.07 12.73 6.93
CA SER A 108 -3.28 11.92 6.95
C SER A 108 -3.86 11.98 8.35
N ARG A 109 -4.93 12.76 8.50
CA ARG A 109 -5.66 12.87 9.77
C ARG A 109 -6.44 11.58 9.95
N LEU A 110 -5.82 10.57 10.56
CA LEU A 110 -6.60 9.54 11.24
C LEU A 110 -7.57 10.25 12.18
N PRO A 111 -8.85 9.83 12.26
CA PRO A 111 -9.79 10.41 13.21
C PRO A 111 -9.18 10.44 14.61
N SER A 112 -9.39 11.51 15.38
CA SER A 112 -8.85 11.60 16.76
C SER A 112 -9.37 10.48 17.67
N SER A 113 -10.51 9.89 17.33
CA SER A 113 -11.12 8.73 17.99
C SER A 113 -10.57 7.37 17.52
N THR A 114 -9.50 7.36 16.71
CA THR A 114 -8.89 6.11 16.25
C THR A 114 -8.24 5.39 17.44
N PRO A 115 -8.60 4.13 17.72
CA PRO A 115 -7.95 3.34 18.77
C PRO A 115 -6.43 3.30 18.60
N LYS A 116 -5.69 3.40 19.70
CA LYS A 116 -4.21 3.40 19.66
C LYS A 116 -3.66 2.17 18.95
N VAL A 117 -4.25 1.00 19.19
CA VAL A 117 -3.82 -0.26 18.55
C VAL A 117 -3.95 -0.22 17.02
N PHE A 118 -4.94 0.51 16.49
CA PHE A 118 -5.11 0.71 15.05
C PHE A 118 -4.04 1.65 14.49
N VAL A 119 -3.73 2.74 15.21
CA VAL A 119 -2.64 3.66 14.85
C VAL A 119 -1.30 2.90 14.82
N ASP A 120 -1.00 2.14 15.87
CA ASP A 120 0.25 1.38 15.99
C ASP A 120 0.38 0.34 14.85
N HIS A 121 -0.70 -0.36 14.52
CA HIS A 121 -0.73 -1.32 13.42
C HIS A 121 -0.49 -0.65 12.06
N LEU A 122 -1.16 0.47 11.79
CA LEU A 122 -0.97 1.23 10.54
C LEU A 122 0.46 1.77 10.43
N GLU A 123 1.02 2.29 11.52
CA GLU A 123 2.40 2.79 11.57
C GLU A 123 3.42 1.66 11.36
N LYS A 124 3.21 0.51 12.00
CA LYS A 124 4.04 -0.68 11.79
C LYS A 124 3.99 -1.14 10.32
N THR A 125 2.80 -1.21 9.75
CA THR A 125 2.58 -1.61 8.36
C THR A 125 3.25 -0.62 7.40
N TRP A 126 3.13 0.69 7.64
CA TRP A 126 3.82 1.71 6.86
C TRP A 126 5.33 1.52 6.88
N ARG A 127 5.92 1.35 8.06
CA ARG A 127 7.38 1.18 8.22
C ARG A 127 7.93 -0.02 7.45
N ALA A 128 7.11 -1.05 7.23
CA ALA A 128 7.48 -2.22 6.45
C ALA A 128 7.47 -1.98 4.92
N VAL A 129 6.78 -0.95 4.41
CA VAL A 129 6.55 -0.79 2.96
C VAL A 129 7.05 0.51 2.35
N TYR A 130 7.29 1.55 3.15
CA TYR A 130 7.61 2.87 2.60
C TYR A 130 9.06 3.04 2.14
N ILE A 131 9.98 2.15 2.52
CA ILE A 131 11.37 2.21 2.06
C ILE A 131 11.50 1.42 0.77
N GLU A 132 12.00 2.07 -0.27
CA GLU A 132 12.38 1.45 -1.53
C GLU A 132 13.89 1.38 -1.62
N ARG A 133 14.40 0.17 -1.92
CA ARG A 133 15.81 -0.09 -2.16
C ARG A 133 15.96 -0.57 -3.60
N PRO A 134 16.11 0.37 -4.56
CA PRO A 134 16.39 0.00 -5.94
C PRO A 134 17.64 -0.87 -5.99
N LEU A 135 17.62 -1.91 -6.80
CA LEU A 135 18.81 -2.70 -7.06
C LEU A 135 19.83 -1.78 -7.74
N THR A 136 20.89 -1.41 -7.03
CA THR A 136 21.97 -0.57 -7.56
C THR A 136 22.95 -1.36 -8.43
N ARG A 137 22.62 -2.61 -8.75
CA ARG A 137 23.55 -3.55 -9.37
C ARG A 137 22.96 -4.04 -10.69
N TRP A 138 23.46 -3.46 -11.77
CA TRP A 138 23.31 -3.94 -13.14
C TRP A 138 24.10 -5.25 -13.39
N ASP A 139 24.53 -5.98 -12.36
CA ASP A 139 25.35 -7.20 -12.51
C ASP A 139 24.48 -8.48 -12.56
N GLY A 140 23.24 -8.40 -13.06
CA GLY A 140 22.40 -9.61 -13.06
C GLY A 140 21.08 -9.59 -13.82
N CYS A 141 20.71 -8.53 -14.54
CA CYS A 141 19.44 -8.50 -15.28
C CYS A 141 19.52 -8.84 -16.78
N PHE A 142 20.71 -9.16 -17.29
CA PHE A 142 20.86 -9.76 -18.63
C PHE A 142 21.77 -10.99 -18.53
N PRO A 143 21.23 -12.22 -18.49
CA PRO A 143 22.04 -13.37 -18.84
C PRO A 143 22.29 -13.32 -20.35
N GLY A 144 23.48 -12.85 -20.75
CA GLY A 144 24.09 -13.30 -22.00
C GLY A 144 24.22 -12.31 -23.17
N TRP A 145 24.57 -11.05 -22.95
CA TRP A 145 25.08 -10.18 -24.03
C TRP A 145 26.46 -9.63 -23.66
N ASP A 146 27.44 -10.54 -23.61
CA ASP A 146 28.84 -10.22 -23.92
C ASP A 146 29.13 -10.82 -25.30
N ALA A 147 29.10 -9.99 -26.34
CA ALA A 147 29.64 -10.26 -27.67
C ALA A 147 30.03 -8.94 -28.34
#